data_AF-A0A2K3CSN1-F1
#
_entry.id   AF-A0A2K3CSN1-F1
#
_cell.length_a   1.000
_cell.length_b   1.000
_cell.length_c   1.000
_cell.angle_alpha   90.00
_cell.angle_beta   90.00
_cell.angle_gamma   90.00
#
_symmetry.space_group_name_H-M   'P 1'
#
loop_
_entity.id
_entity.type
_entity.pdbx_description
1 polymer ?
#
loop_
_entity_poly.entity_id
_entity_poly.type
_entity_poly.pdbx_seq_one_letter_code
_entity_poly.pdbx_strand_id
1 'polypeptide(L)'
;MSAAEQGSGPDVDFVTYFGHRLLAKRDGKATEVPVSELDGKYVGIYFSAHWCPPCRAFTPLLRKTYLMLTALGKPFEVVFVSSDQSQQEFDNYYEEMPWMSIPYGESSHRQGLARRFSVMGIPTLVILSPEGHVLNTNARAALIRDPEAARFPWEGEEERYWCCSLQ
;
A
#
# COMPACT_ATOMS: atom_id res chain seq x y z
N MET A 1 -11.57 38.30 -19.64
CA MET A 1 -11.52 37.52 -18.38
C MET A 1 -10.94 36.17 -18.76
N SER A 2 -9.62 36.01 -18.57
CA SER A 2 -8.86 34.88 -19.12
C SER A 2 -8.96 33.68 -18.19
N ALA A 3 -9.09 32.50 -18.81
CA ALA A 3 -9.19 31.19 -18.18
C ALA A 3 -8.02 30.92 -17.23
N ALA A 4 -8.34 30.33 -16.07
CA ALA A 4 -7.37 29.58 -15.28
C ALA A 4 -7.36 28.15 -15.83
N GLU A 5 -6.47 27.88 -16.78
CA GLU A 5 -6.04 26.50 -17.05
C GLU A 5 -5.20 26.05 -15.86
N GLN A 6 -5.83 25.26 -14.98
CA GLN A 6 -5.12 24.50 -13.97
C GLN A 6 -4.52 23.30 -14.71
N GLY A 7 -3.20 23.33 -14.89
CA GLY A 7 -2.44 22.25 -15.52
C GLY A 7 -2.59 20.98 -14.70
N SER A 8 -3.51 20.10 -15.11
CA SER A 8 -3.56 18.71 -14.70
C SER A 8 -2.30 18.02 -15.24
N GLY A 9 -1.37 17.69 -14.35
CA GLY A 9 -0.44 16.60 -14.63
C GLY A 9 -1.21 15.31 -14.97
N PRO A 10 -0.61 14.31 -15.62
CA PRO A 10 -1.32 13.09 -15.95
C PRO A 10 -1.86 12.48 -14.66
N ASP A 11 -3.19 12.43 -14.55
CA ASP A 11 -3.90 11.83 -13.44
C ASP A 11 -3.45 10.36 -13.37
N VAL A 12 -2.69 9.99 -12.32
CA VAL A 12 -2.13 8.64 -12.22
C VAL A 12 -3.19 7.77 -11.58
N ASP A 13 -4.11 7.25 -12.39
CA ASP A 13 -5.15 6.33 -11.93
C ASP A 13 -4.52 5.06 -11.31
N PHE A 14 -5.12 4.58 -10.24
CA PHE A 14 -4.85 3.27 -9.61
C PHE A 14 -4.87 2.11 -10.61
N VAL A 15 -5.62 2.21 -11.71
CA VAL A 15 -5.56 1.24 -12.83
C VAL A 15 -4.14 1.07 -13.36
N THR A 16 -3.34 2.14 -13.40
CA THR A 16 -1.94 2.09 -13.85
C THR A 16 -1.07 1.23 -12.92
N TYR A 17 -1.39 1.20 -11.63
CA TYR A 17 -0.63 0.45 -10.63
C TYR A 17 -1.13 -0.98 -10.47
N PHE A 18 -2.44 -1.18 -10.42
CA PHE A 18 -3.05 -2.44 -10.01
C PHE A 18 -3.85 -3.14 -11.12
N GLY A 19 -3.90 -2.57 -12.33
CA GLY A 19 -4.79 -3.05 -13.37
C GLY A 19 -6.26 -2.83 -12.98
N HIS A 20 -7.17 -3.58 -13.61
CA HIS A 20 -8.60 -3.37 -13.42
C HIS A 20 -9.19 -4.13 -12.23
N ARG A 21 -8.48 -5.13 -11.69
CA ARG A 21 -9.04 -6.09 -10.73
C ARG A 21 -8.09 -6.34 -9.57
N LEU A 22 -8.67 -6.40 -8.38
CA LEU A 22 -8.01 -6.79 -7.14
C LEU A 22 -8.79 -7.92 -6.47
N LEU A 23 -8.18 -8.59 -5.51
CA LEU A 23 -8.87 -9.49 -4.59
C LEU A 23 -9.25 -8.71 -3.33
N ALA A 24 -10.50 -8.83 -2.89
CA ALA A 24 -10.95 -8.37 -1.58
C ALA A 24 -11.65 -9.52 -0.85
N LYS A 25 -11.62 -9.52 0.48
CA LYS A 25 -12.35 -10.51 1.26
C LYS A 25 -13.81 -10.11 1.42
N ARG A 26 -14.70 -10.96 0.90
CA ARG A 26 -16.15 -10.86 1.06
C ARG A 26 -16.65 -12.20 1.62
N ASP A 27 -17.40 -12.16 2.71
CA ASP A 27 -17.95 -13.36 3.37
C ASP A 27 -16.90 -14.46 3.65
N GLY A 28 -15.69 -14.05 4.04
CA GLY A 28 -14.58 -14.96 4.34
C GLY A 28 -13.87 -15.56 3.13
N LYS A 29 -14.20 -15.14 1.89
CA LYS A 29 -13.55 -15.60 0.66
C LYS A 29 -12.92 -14.45 -0.11
N ALA A 30 -11.75 -14.70 -0.70
CA ALA A 30 -11.16 -13.78 -1.66
C ALA A 30 -12.01 -13.74 -2.94
N THR A 31 -12.53 -12.58 -3.27
CA THR A 31 -13.38 -12.32 -4.44
C THR A 31 -12.78 -11.19 -5.24
N GLU A 32 -12.85 -11.29 -6.56
CA GLU A 32 -12.37 -10.22 -7.44
C GLU A 32 -13.29 -9.00 -7.37
N VAL A 33 -12.69 -7.82 -7.16
CA VAL A 33 -13.36 -6.52 -7.10
C VAL A 33 -12.71 -5.54 -8.10
N PRO A 34 -13.45 -4.55 -8.60
CA PRO A 34 -12.86 -3.53 -9.47
C PRO A 34 -11.92 -2.62 -8.69
N VAL A 35 -10.85 -2.14 -9.35
CA VAL A 35 -9.88 -1.22 -8.73
C VAL A 35 -10.52 0.11 -8.29
N SER A 36 -11.64 0.50 -8.89
CA SER A 36 -12.39 1.72 -8.53
C SER A 36 -12.93 1.71 -7.11
N GLU A 37 -12.91 0.56 -6.40
CA GLU A 37 -13.16 0.54 -4.95
C GLU A 37 -12.07 1.27 -4.14
N LEU A 38 -10.93 1.63 -4.76
CA LEU A 38 -9.87 2.44 -4.17
C LEU A 38 -10.10 3.96 -4.34
N ASP A 39 -11.03 4.38 -5.18
CA ASP A 39 -11.23 5.79 -5.52
C ASP A 39 -11.52 6.62 -4.27
N GLY A 40 -10.81 7.76 -4.13
CA GLY A 40 -10.95 8.64 -2.98
C GLY A 40 -10.27 8.16 -1.70
N LYS A 41 -9.50 7.05 -1.74
CA LYS A 41 -8.76 6.52 -0.59
C LYS A 41 -7.25 6.71 -0.73
N TYR A 42 -6.59 6.96 0.40
CA TYR A 42 -5.16 6.71 0.50
C TYR A 42 -4.90 5.21 0.35
N VAL A 43 -3.91 4.83 -0.44
CA VAL A 43 -3.59 3.43 -0.70
C VAL A 43 -2.20 3.09 -0.21
N GLY A 44 -2.12 2.11 0.69
CA GLY A 44 -0.87 1.49 1.11
C GLY A 44 -0.51 0.29 0.24
N ILE A 45 0.52 0.38 -0.61
CA ILE A 45 1.04 -0.78 -1.32
C ILE A 45 1.97 -1.54 -0.40
N TYR A 46 1.57 -2.74 0.00
CA TYR A 46 2.28 -3.54 0.97
C TYR A 46 3.02 -4.70 0.30
N PHE A 47 4.34 -4.56 0.15
CA PHE A 47 5.21 -5.60 -0.38
C PHE A 47 5.71 -6.48 0.78
N SER A 48 5.36 -7.77 0.74
CA SER A 48 5.67 -8.70 1.83
C SER A 48 5.61 -10.16 1.37
N ALA A 49 6.14 -11.06 2.20
CA ALA A 49 5.97 -12.51 2.05
C ALA A 49 5.94 -13.19 3.41
N HIS A 50 5.24 -14.32 3.51
CA HIS A 50 5.08 -15.10 4.71
C HIS A 50 6.40 -15.69 5.22
N TRP A 51 7.24 -16.18 4.29
CA TRP A 51 8.54 -16.78 4.63
C TRP A 51 9.51 -15.78 5.30
N CYS A 52 9.27 -14.48 5.15
CA CYS A 52 10.15 -13.42 5.65
C CYS A 52 9.86 -13.07 7.13
N PRO A 53 10.81 -13.29 8.07
CA PRO A 53 10.59 -13.02 9.49
C PRO A 53 10.21 -11.56 9.85
N PRO A 54 10.89 -10.50 9.33
CA PRO A 54 10.49 -9.13 9.63
C PRO A 54 9.12 -8.77 9.04
N CYS A 55 8.66 -9.46 8.00
CA CYS A 55 7.30 -9.30 7.47
C CYS A 55 6.26 -9.80 8.46
N ARG A 56 6.41 -11.02 8.98
CA ARG A 56 5.51 -11.59 9.99
C ARG A 56 5.46 -10.75 11.28
N ALA A 57 6.53 -10.05 11.62
CA ALA A 57 6.53 -9.11 12.74
C ALA A 57 5.79 -7.79 12.44
N PHE A 58 5.81 -7.33 11.18
CA PHE A 58 5.21 -6.06 10.78
C PHE A 58 3.72 -6.16 10.45
N THR A 59 3.26 -7.27 9.86
CA THR A 59 1.84 -7.47 9.49
C THR A 59 0.85 -7.25 10.63
N PRO A 60 1.08 -7.78 11.86
CA PRO A 60 0.17 -7.52 12.98
C PRO A 60 0.08 -6.03 13.35
N LEU A 61 1.19 -5.29 13.24
CA LEU A 61 1.23 -3.86 13.49
C LEU A 61 0.44 -3.09 12.43
N LEU A 62 0.71 -3.37 11.14
CA LEU A 62 -0.02 -2.75 10.03
C LEU A 62 -1.53 -3.07 10.11
N ARG A 63 -1.89 -4.30 10.46
CA ARG A 63 -3.28 -4.72 10.68
C ARG A 63 -3.94 -3.93 11.80
N LYS A 64 -3.27 -3.76 12.94
CA LYS A 64 -3.79 -2.94 14.05
C LYS A 64 -4.05 -1.51 13.60
N THR A 65 -3.08 -0.89 12.93
CA THR A 65 -3.19 0.48 12.43
C THR A 65 -4.29 0.64 11.39
N TYR A 66 -4.41 -0.31 10.45
CA TYR A 66 -5.47 -0.35 9.45
C TYR A 66 -6.86 -0.36 10.10
N LEU A 67 -7.11 -1.32 11.01
CA LEU A 67 -8.41 -1.44 11.68
C LEU A 67 -8.76 -0.19 12.48
N MET A 68 -7.78 0.43 13.13
CA MET A 68 -7.96 1.68 13.86
C MET A 68 -8.32 2.84 12.91
N LEU A 69 -7.60 3.03 11.81
CA LEU A 69 -7.89 4.07 10.81
C LEU A 69 -9.28 3.88 10.19
N THR A 70 -9.65 2.64 9.86
CA THR A 70 -11.00 2.30 9.37
C THR A 70 -12.07 2.62 10.40
N ALA A 71 -11.86 2.27 11.68
CA ALA A 71 -12.81 2.58 12.76
C ALA A 71 -12.97 4.08 13.00
N LEU A 72 -11.94 4.89 12.72
CA LEU A 72 -11.98 6.35 12.75
C LEU A 72 -12.57 6.97 11.47
N GLY A 73 -13.02 6.16 10.51
CA GLY A 73 -13.59 6.63 9.25
C GLY A 73 -12.57 7.25 8.30
N LYS A 74 -11.27 6.98 8.47
CA LYS A 74 -10.23 7.45 7.55
C LYS A 74 -10.32 6.66 6.24
N PRO A 75 -10.25 7.33 5.06
CA PRO A 75 -10.33 6.66 3.77
C PRO A 75 -8.98 6.02 3.43
N PHE A 76 -8.68 4.88 4.05
CA PHE A 76 -7.42 4.15 3.87
C PHE A 76 -7.69 2.71 3.43
N GLU A 77 -6.98 2.26 2.39
CA GLU A 77 -6.96 0.87 1.95
C GLU A 77 -5.53 0.37 1.80
N VAL A 78 -5.32 -0.94 1.95
CA VAL A 78 -4.03 -1.58 1.69
C VAL A 78 -4.17 -2.56 0.54
N VAL A 79 -3.21 -2.56 -0.38
CA VAL A 79 -3.10 -3.53 -1.45
C VAL A 79 -1.85 -4.36 -1.22
N PHE A 80 -2.05 -5.63 -0.87
CA PHE A 80 -0.99 -6.60 -0.68
C PHE A 80 -0.38 -7.02 -2.03
N VAL A 81 0.95 -6.95 -2.10
CA VAL A 81 1.75 -7.43 -3.21
C VAL A 81 2.68 -8.50 -2.68
N SER A 82 2.26 -9.75 -2.88
CA SER A 82 2.97 -10.91 -2.35
C SER A 82 4.28 -11.18 -3.09
N SER A 83 5.30 -11.55 -2.33
CA SER A 83 6.54 -12.20 -2.79
C SER A 83 6.65 -13.66 -2.30
N ASP A 84 5.52 -14.28 -1.96
CA ASP A 84 5.44 -15.70 -1.60
C ASP A 84 5.79 -16.60 -2.80
N GLN A 85 6.21 -17.83 -2.52
CA GLN A 85 6.76 -18.74 -3.53
C GLN A 85 5.72 -19.72 -4.08
N SER A 86 4.54 -19.79 -3.45
CA SER A 86 3.42 -20.60 -3.93
C SER A 86 2.07 -19.93 -3.64
N GLN A 87 1.04 -20.35 -4.40
CA GLN A 87 -0.36 -19.93 -4.15
C GLN A 87 -0.79 -20.28 -2.72
N GLN A 88 -0.38 -21.44 -2.20
CA GLN A 88 -0.72 -21.87 -0.85
C GLN A 88 -0.09 -20.97 0.23
N GLU A 89 1.18 -20.60 0.08
CA GLU A 89 1.82 -19.64 1.00
C GLU A 89 1.14 -18.28 0.98
N PHE A 90 0.78 -17.81 -0.22
CA PHE A 90 0.01 -16.59 -0.40
C PHE A 90 -1.35 -16.67 0.30
N ASP A 91 -2.13 -17.72 0.07
CA ASP A 91 -3.47 -17.88 0.64
C ASP A 91 -3.40 -17.89 2.17
N ASN A 92 -2.52 -18.71 2.74
CA ASN A 92 -2.33 -18.83 4.19
C ASN A 92 -1.97 -17.49 4.85
N TYR A 93 -1.11 -16.70 4.21
CA TYR A 93 -0.68 -15.43 4.79
C TYR A 93 -1.70 -14.31 4.56
N TYR A 94 -2.33 -14.31 3.39
CA TYR A 94 -3.39 -13.38 3.08
C TYR A 94 -4.57 -13.58 4.01
N GLU A 95 -4.87 -14.79 4.51
CA GLU A 95 -5.89 -15.06 5.53
C GLU A 95 -5.78 -14.16 6.77
N GLU A 96 -4.57 -13.77 7.16
CA GLU A 96 -4.33 -12.90 8.33
C GLU A 96 -4.66 -11.41 8.08
N MET A 97 -4.85 -11.02 6.81
CA MET A 97 -4.94 -9.62 6.38
C MET A 97 -6.40 -9.19 6.11
N PRO A 98 -6.85 -8.03 6.59
CA PRO A 98 -8.23 -7.56 6.38
C PRO A 98 -8.44 -6.76 5.08
N TRP A 99 -7.39 -6.54 4.29
CA TRP A 99 -7.34 -5.62 3.14
C TRP A 99 -7.29 -6.34 1.80
N MET A 100 -7.09 -5.60 0.70
CA MET A 100 -7.07 -6.11 -0.67
C MET A 100 -5.71 -6.70 -1.08
N SER A 101 -5.66 -7.41 -2.21
CA SER A 101 -4.42 -7.99 -2.76
C SER A 101 -4.43 -8.05 -4.28
N ILE A 102 -3.26 -8.00 -4.90
CA ILE A 102 -3.10 -8.39 -6.31
C ILE A 102 -3.22 -9.93 -6.40
N PRO A 103 -3.98 -10.50 -7.35
CA PRO A 103 -4.04 -11.94 -7.52
C PRO A 103 -2.65 -12.57 -7.64
N TYR A 104 -2.39 -13.67 -6.92
CA TYR A 104 -1.07 -14.31 -6.91
C TYR A 104 -0.63 -14.75 -8.33
N GLY A 105 -1.57 -15.19 -9.17
CA GLY A 105 -1.31 -15.57 -10.56
C GLY A 105 -0.71 -14.45 -11.43
N GLU A 106 -0.89 -13.18 -11.06
CA GLU A 106 -0.39 -12.00 -11.78
C GLU A 106 1.10 -11.71 -11.49
N SER A 107 1.96 -12.73 -11.59
CA SER A 107 3.38 -12.66 -11.19
C SER A 107 4.15 -11.56 -11.92
N SER A 108 3.99 -11.41 -13.24
CA SER A 108 4.65 -10.38 -14.03
C SER A 108 4.29 -8.97 -13.56
N HIS A 109 3.02 -8.77 -13.19
CA HIS A 109 2.51 -7.50 -12.71
C HIS A 109 3.00 -7.18 -11.29
N ARG A 110 2.93 -8.15 -10.37
CA ARG A 110 3.52 -8.02 -9.01
C ARG A 110 5.00 -7.64 -9.06
N GLN A 111 5.79 -8.33 -9.89
CA GLN A 111 7.22 -8.03 -10.07
C GLN A 111 7.45 -6.67 -10.75
N GLY A 112 6.62 -6.31 -11.73
CA GLY A 112 6.66 -5.01 -12.39
C GLY A 112 6.40 -3.86 -11.42
N LEU A 113 5.44 -4.03 -10.52
CA LEU A 113 5.12 -3.05 -9.49
C LEU A 113 6.26 -2.89 -8.47
N ALA A 114 6.85 -4.00 -8.02
CA ALA A 114 8.03 -3.96 -7.13
C ALA A 114 9.21 -3.21 -7.77
N ARG A 115 9.46 -3.43 -9.07
CA ARG A 115 10.48 -2.67 -9.82
C ARG A 115 10.13 -1.20 -9.97
N ARG A 116 8.87 -0.87 -10.27
CA ARG A 116 8.38 0.51 -10.43
C ARG A 116 8.60 1.35 -9.17
N PHE A 117 8.46 0.74 -8.00
CA PHE A 117 8.68 1.40 -6.71
C PHE A 117 10.08 1.15 -6.13
N SER A 118 11.01 0.60 -6.90
CA SER A 118 12.39 0.33 -6.47
C SER A 118 12.47 -0.44 -5.14
N VAL A 119 11.59 -1.44 -4.97
CA VAL A 119 11.52 -2.24 -3.73
C VAL A 119 12.75 -3.13 -3.63
N MET A 120 13.71 -2.73 -2.80
CA MET A 120 14.97 -3.46 -2.57
C MET A 120 14.84 -4.55 -1.49
N GLY A 121 13.78 -4.52 -0.69
CA GLY A 121 13.58 -5.46 0.41
C GLY A 121 12.16 -5.42 0.96
N ILE A 122 11.81 -6.46 1.73
CA ILE A 122 10.51 -6.60 2.38
C ILE A 122 10.68 -6.69 3.91
N PRO A 123 9.73 -6.18 4.71
CA PRO A 123 8.51 -5.52 4.28
C PRO A 123 8.74 -4.07 3.82
N THR A 124 8.07 -3.66 2.75
CA THR A 124 8.02 -2.26 2.27
C THR A 124 6.56 -1.82 2.18
N LEU A 125 6.28 -0.61 2.66
CA LEU A 125 4.96 0.01 2.58
C LEU A 125 5.09 1.34 1.83
N VAL A 126 4.50 1.42 0.64
CA VAL A 126 4.39 2.67 -0.14
C VAL A 126 3.03 3.28 0.15
N ILE A 127 2.95 4.60 0.32
CA ILE A 127 1.70 5.32 0.51
C ILE A 127 1.41 6.15 -0.73
N LEU A 128 0.20 5.99 -1.28
CA LEU A 128 -0.35 6.79 -2.36
C LEU A 128 -1.46 7.72 -1.84
N SER A 129 -1.59 8.88 -2.45
CA SER A 129 -2.72 9.79 -2.28
C SER A 129 -3.99 9.22 -2.94
N PRO A 130 -5.18 9.79 -2.65
CA PRO A 130 -6.42 9.46 -3.35
C PRO A 130 -6.37 9.61 -4.86
N GLU A 131 -5.48 10.46 -5.37
CA GLU A 131 -5.22 10.72 -6.79
C GLU A 131 -4.10 9.81 -7.35
N GLY A 132 -3.61 8.86 -6.56
CA GLY A 132 -2.55 7.92 -6.97
C GLY A 132 -1.14 8.49 -6.94
N HIS A 133 -0.92 9.70 -6.39
CA HIS A 133 0.42 10.26 -6.24
C HIS A 133 1.20 9.59 -5.11
N VAL A 134 2.51 9.39 -5.30
CA VAL A 134 3.36 8.78 -4.28
C VAL A 134 3.66 9.79 -3.16
N LEU A 135 3.19 9.51 -1.94
CA LEU A 135 3.42 10.34 -0.75
C LEU A 135 4.63 9.87 0.07
N ASN A 136 4.86 8.55 0.10
CA ASN A 136 5.99 7.95 0.81
C ASN A 136 6.33 6.60 0.19
N THR A 137 7.59 6.37 -0.17
CA THR A 137 8.08 5.11 -0.76
C THR A 137 8.45 4.05 0.30
N ASN A 138 8.57 4.42 1.58
CA ASN A 138 8.95 3.53 2.66
C ASN A 138 8.36 3.96 4.03
N ALA A 139 7.03 3.91 4.14
CA ALA A 139 6.30 4.29 5.34
C ALA A 139 6.40 3.27 6.49
N ARG A 140 7.08 2.13 6.30
CA ARG A 140 7.26 1.11 7.35
C ARG A 140 7.82 1.71 8.63
N ALA A 141 8.89 2.48 8.52
CA ALA A 141 9.57 3.07 9.68
C ALA A 141 8.73 4.18 10.34
N ALA A 142 8.04 4.98 9.53
CA ALA A 142 7.15 6.04 10.00
C ALA A 142 5.99 5.47 10.82
N LEU A 143 5.37 4.38 10.34
CA LEU A 143 4.29 3.67 11.04
C LEU A 143 4.78 3.06 12.36
N ILE A 144 5.95 2.42 12.38
CA ILE A 144 6.53 1.87 13.63
C ILE A 144 6.75 2.96 14.69
N ARG A 145 7.16 4.16 14.28
CA ARG A 145 7.35 5.31 15.17
C ARG A 145 6.06 6.02 15.57
N ASP A 146 4.95 5.71 14.91
CA ASP A 146 3.65 6.36 15.09
C ASP A 146 2.53 5.32 15.26
N PRO A 147 2.53 4.57 16.37
CA PRO A 147 1.61 3.45 16.59
C PRO A 147 0.13 3.86 16.63
N GLU A 148 -0.15 5.12 16.95
CA GLU A 148 -1.50 5.71 16.98
C GLU A 148 -1.87 6.41 15.67
N ALA A 149 -1.01 6.32 14.64
CA ALA A 149 -1.21 6.90 13.31
C ALA A 149 -1.55 8.41 13.34
N ALA A 150 -1.01 9.16 14.30
CA ALA A 150 -1.27 10.59 14.46
C ALA A 150 -0.72 11.41 13.28
N ARG A 151 0.26 10.87 12.56
CA ARG A 151 0.94 11.50 11.42
C ARG A 151 0.55 10.90 10.08
N PHE A 152 -0.49 10.06 10.05
CA PHE A 152 -1.10 9.56 8.81
C PHE A 152 -1.43 10.74 7.86
N PRO A 153 -1.11 10.68 6.55
CA PRO A 153 -0.70 9.50 5.76
C PRO A 153 0.82 9.25 5.70
N TRP A 154 1.60 9.80 6.63
CA TRP A 154 3.06 9.65 6.69
C TRP A 154 3.79 10.16 5.45
N GLU A 155 3.33 11.26 4.87
CA GLU A 155 3.97 11.92 3.73
C GLU A 155 5.38 12.44 4.08
N GLY A 156 6.34 12.19 3.18
CA GLY A 156 7.65 12.87 3.16
C GLY A 156 8.47 12.84 4.46
N GLU A 157 8.87 11.66 4.94
CA GLU A 157 9.90 11.56 5.99
C GLU A 157 11.35 11.53 5.44
N GLU A 158 11.60 11.35 4.13
CA GLU A 158 12.98 11.35 3.60
C GLU A 158 13.62 12.75 3.54
N GLU A 159 12.86 13.82 3.26
CA GLU A 159 13.45 15.16 3.08
C GLU A 159 13.79 15.86 4.41
N ARG A 160 13.19 15.44 5.53
CA ARG A 160 13.44 16.09 6.84
C ARG A 160 14.73 15.63 7.54
N TYR A 161 15.34 14.53 7.10
CA TYR A 161 16.63 14.06 7.66
C TYR A 161 17.85 14.57 6.88
N TRP A 162 17.71 14.98 5.62
CA TRP A 162 18.84 15.56 4.88
C TRP A 162 19.19 16.97 5.38
N CYS A 163 18.19 17.78 5.78
CA CYS A 163 18.43 19.14 6.26
C CYS A 163 19.08 19.21 7.66
N CYS A 164 18.96 18.16 8.49
CA CYS A 164 19.49 18.16 9.86
C CYS A 164 20.93 17.63 9.98
N SER A 165 21.54 17.16 8.88
CA SER A 165 22.90 16.59 8.88
C SER A 165 23.98 17.56 8.37
N LEU A 166 23.62 18.83 8.13
CA LEU A 166 24.51 19.88 7.63
C LEU A 166 24.62 21.10 8.57
N GLN A 167 24.45 20.90 9.88
CA GLN A 167 24.69 21.97 10.86
C GLN A 167 25.64 21.53 11.96
#